data_AF-A0A537YDT8-F1
#
_entry.id   AF-A0A537YDT8-F1
#
_cell.length_a   1.000
_cell.length_b   1.000
_cell.length_c   1.000
_cell.angle_alpha   90.00
_cell.angle_beta   90.00
_cell.angle_gamma   90.00
#
_symmetry.space_group_name_H-M   'P 1'
#
loop_
_entity.id
_entity.type
_entity.pdbx_description
1 polymer ?
#
loop_
_entity_poly.entity_id
_entity_poly.type
_entity_poly.pdbx_seq_one_letter_code
_entity_poly.pdbx_strand_id
1 'polypeptide(L)'
;MFVAVSHSLKGELMWMYNLPDWKVPVVYNGVSARAFDGWLEDAGQIKAGTGSDPWIPWCSSPGRITYKKGPDLLAQAIPMLLHHHPNARFVFAGDGHMRSHC
;
A
#
# COMPACT_ATOMS: atom_id res chain seq x y z
N MET A 1 21.11 4.57 -21.17
CA MET A 1 21.46 4.39 -19.74
C MET A 1 20.21 3.96 -19.02
N PHE A 2 20.21 2.78 -18.37
CA PHE A 2 19.07 2.29 -17.59
C PHE A 2 19.28 2.67 -16.13
N VAL A 3 18.21 3.07 -15.44
CA VAL A 3 18.20 3.27 -14.00
C VAL A 3 17.03 2.46 -13.44
N ALA A 4 17.29 1.61 -12.46
CA ALA A 4 16.27 0.79 -11.83
C ALA A 4 15.88 1.39 -10.47
N VAL A 5 14.61 1.25 -10.08
CA VAL A 5 14.11 1.74 -8.78
C VAL A 5 14.16 0.69 -7.67
N SER A 6 14.60 -0.53 -7.99
CA SER A 6 14.80 -1.63 -7.04
C SER A 6 15.79 -2.65 -7.62
N HIS A 7 16.36 -3.49 -6.74
CA HIS A 7 17.18 -4.62 -7.16
C HIS A 7 16.39 -5.69 -7.92
N SER A 8 15.10 -5.87 -7.63
CA SER A 8 14.22 -6.77 -8.39
C SER A 8 14.11 -6.33 -9.85
N LEU A 9 13.82 -5.05 -10.09
CA LEU A 9 13.75 -4.51 -11.46
C LEU A 9 15.11 -4.55 -12.16
N LYS A 10 16.21 -4.29 -11.43
CA LYS A 10 17.56 -4.46 -11.98
C LYS A 10 17.79 -5.91 -12.45
N GLY A 11 17.42 -6.90 -11.63
CA GLY A 11 17.53 -8.31 -11.98
C GLY A 11 16.72 -8.67 -13.22
N GLU A 12 15.47 -8.19 -13.31
CA GLU A 12 14.61 -8.36 -14.49
C GLU A 12 15.25 -7.76 -15.76
N LEU A 13 15.79 -6.54 -15.69
CA LEU A 13 16.45 -5.89 -16.81
C LEU A 13 17.73 -6.62 -17.25
N MET A 14 18.54 -7.07 -16.29
CA MET A 14 19.74 -7.86 -16.57
C MET A 14 19.39 -9.19 -17.25
N TRP A 15 18.34 -9.86 -16.78
CA TRP A 15 17.87 -11.11 -17.35
C TRP A 15 17.29 -10.93 -18.76
N MET A 16 16.37 -9.99 -18.95
CA MET A 16 15.68 -9.80 -20.24
C MET A 16 16.60 -9.26 -21.35
N TYR A 17 17.56 -8.41 -20.99
CA TYR A 17 18.39 -7.68 -21.96
C TYR A 17 19.88 -8.04 -21.90
N ASN A 18 20.24 -9.07 -21.13
CA ASN A 18 21.61 -9.55 -20.93
C ASN A 18 22.58 -8.41 -20.56
N LEU A 19 22.13 -7.49 -19.72
CA LEU A 19 22.90 -6.30 -19.33
C LEU A 19 23.89 -6.67 -18.22
N PRO A 20 25.15 -6.18 -18.29
CA PRO A 20 26.08 -6.31 -17.19
C PRO A 20 25.66 -5.41 -16.02
N ASP A 21 25.89 -5.89 -14.79
CA ASP A 21 25.44 -5.27 -13.54
C ASP A 21 25.75 -3.76 -13.44
N TRP A 22 26.97 -3.38 -13.79
CA TRP A 22 27.48 -2.03 -13.67
C TRP A 22 26.79 -1.01 -14.59
N LYS A 23 26.02 -1.47 -15.60
CA LYS A 23 25.25 -0.59 -16.50
C LYS A 23 23.87 -0.21 -15.96
N VAL A 24 23.43 -0.81 -14.86
CA VAL A 24 22.11 -0.56 -14.26
C VAL A 24 22.29 -0.14 -12.80
N PRO A 25 22.58 1.14 -12.52
CA PRO A 25 22.52 1.65 -11.16
C PRO A 25 21.10 1.55 -10.61
N VAL A 26 20.99 1.27 -9.30
CA VAL A 26 19.74 1.28 -8.57
C VAL A 26 19.61 2.60 -7.82
N VAL A 27 18.52 3.31 -8.06
CA VAL A 27 18.15 4.54 -7.36
C VAL A 27 16.70 4.42 -6.92
N TYR A 28 16.47 4.20 -5.63
CA TYR A 28 15.12 4.07 -5.08
C TYR A 28 14.31 5.35 -5.25
N ASN A 29 12.98 5.18 -5.34
CA ASN A 29 12.07 6.32 -5.35
C ASN A 29 12.18 7.08 -4.02
N GLY A 30 12.29 8.41 -4.11
CA GLY A 30 12.22 9.27 -2.93
C GLY A 30 10.79 9.42 -2.41
N VAL A 31 10.67 9.77 -1.14
CA VAL A 31 9.43 10.22 -0.50
C VAL A 31 9.69 11.56 0.19
N SER A 32 8.69 12.45 0.21
CA SER A 32 8.80 13.69 0.98
C SER A 32 8.74 13.37 2.47
N ALA A 33 9.89 13.31 3.13
CA ALA A 33 9.97 12.98 4.57
C ALA A 33 9.07 13.92 5.40
N ARG A 34 9.08 15.22 5.09
CA ARG A 34 8.25 16.24 5.77
C ARG A 34 6.75 15.95 5.72
N ALA A 35 6.25 15.31 4.67
CA ALA A 35 4.83 14.95 4.57
C ALA A 35 4.43 13.81 5.54
N PHE A 36 5.41 13.07 6.06
CA PHE A 36 5.22 11.93 6.97
C PHE A 36 5.96 12.10 8.30
N ASP A 37 6.55 13.28 8.55
CA ASP A 37 7.33 13.61 9.75
C ASP A 37 6.44 14.06 10.93
N GLY A 38 5.22 13.52 10.98
CA GLY A 38 4.23 13.85 12.01
C GLY A 38 4.05 12.69 12.98
N TRP A 39 4.06 12.99 14.28
CA TRP A 39 3.57 12.06 15.29
C TRP A 39 2.07 12.31 15.53
N LEU A 40 1.27 11.26 15.46
CA LEU A 40 -0.14 11.33 15.85
C LEU A 40 -0.21 11.13 17.36
N GLU A 41 -0.38 12.22 18.10
CA GLU A 41 -0.53 12.18 19.57
C GLU A 41 -1.75 11.36 20.00
N ASP A 42 -2.86 11.46 19.24
CA ASP A 42 -4.08 10.72 19.49
C ASP A 42 -4.70 10.22 18.17
N ALA A 43 -4.30 9.01 17.77
CA ALA A 43 -4.91 8.32 16.62
C ALA A 43 -6.40 8.01 16.85
N GLY A 44 -6.84 7.95 18.10
CA GLY A 44 -8.23 7.71 18.48
C GLY A 44 -9.14 8.88 18.11
N GLN A 45 -8.68 10.12 18.32
CA GLN A 45 -9.43 11.33 17.92
C GLN A 45 -9.63 11.41 16.41
N ILE A 46 -8.61 11.07 15.62
CA ILE A 46 -8.72 11.06 14.15
C ILE A 46 -9.77 10.03 13.71
N LYS A 47 -9.75 8.84 14.31
CA LYS A 47 -10.76 7.80 14.03
C LYS A 47 -12.15 8.20 14.49
N ALA A 48 -12.29 8.84 15.66
CA ALA A 48 -13.57 9.34 16.17
C ALA A 48 -14.22 10.33 15.19
N GLY A 49 -13.41 11.21 14.57
CA GLY A 49 -13.87 12.16 13.55
C GLY A 49 -14.45 11.51 12.28
N THR A 50 -14.24 10.21 12.07
CA THR A 50 -14.82 9.43 10.96
C THR A 50 -16.09 8.67 11.35
N GLY A 51 -16.60 8.86 12.57
CA GLY A 51 -17.78 8.13 13.09
C GLY A 51 -17.48 6.71 13.55
N SER A 52 -16.20 6.35 13.71
CA SER A 52 -15.77 5.03 14.18
C SER A 52 -15.24 5.08 15.60
N ASP A 53 -15.39 3.97 16.33
CA ASP A 53 -14.80 3.82 17.66
C ASP A 53 -13.26 3.94 17.58
N PRO A 54 -12.63 4.82 18.39
CA PRO A 54 -11.17 5.00 18.48
C PRO A 54 -10.37 3.71 18.64
N TRP A 55 -10.91 2.73 19.37
CA TRP A 55 -10.19 1.56 19.86
C TRP A 55 -10.31 0.35 18.94
N ILE A 56 -11.09 0.45 17.87
CA ILE A 56 -11.23 -0.68 16.92
C ILE A 56 -10.02 -0.75 15.98
N PRO A 57 -9.62 -1.97 15.58
CA PRO A 57 -8.55 -2.16 14.61
C PRO A 57 -8.96 -1.64 13.24
N TRP A 58 -8.04 -0.94 12.59
CA TRP A 58 -8.21 -0.38 11.26
C TRP A 58 -7.17 -0.97 10.32
N CYS A 59 -7.61 -1.44 9.15
CA CYS A 59 -6.76 -1.85 8.05
C CYS A 59 -7.05 -0.96 6.84
N SER A 60 -6.04 -0.20 6.39
CA SER A 60 -6.19 0.70 5.26
C SER A 60 -5.34 0.25 4.07
N SER A 61 -5.90 0.37 2.87
CA SER A 61 -5.23 0.12 1.59
C SER A 61 -5.27 1.42 0.76
N PRO A 62 -4.27 2.31 0.92
CA PRO A 62 -4.17 3.53 0.13
C PRO A 62 -3.60 3.27 -1.26
N GLY A 63 -4.16 3.93 -2.28
CA GLY A 63 -3.65 3.94 -3.64
C GLY A 63 -4.68 3.52 -4.69
N ARG A 64 -4.23 3.43 -5.95
CA ARG A 64 -5.11 3.10 -7.08
C ARG A 64 -5.73 1.71 -6.92
N ILE A 65 -7.05 1.64 -6.94
CA ILE A 65 -7.83 0.39 -6.80
C ILE A 65 -7.75 -0.39 -8.12
N THR A 66 -6.71 -1.21 -8.22
CA THR A 66 -6.32 -1.94 -9.44
C THR A 66 -5.71 -3.29 -9.06
N TYR A 67 -5.71 -4.26 -9.97
CA TYR A 67 -5.24 -5.63 -9.67
C TYR A 67 -3.80 -5.65 -9.16
N LYS A 68 -2.95 -4.76 -9.68
CA LYS A 68 -1.54 -4.62 -9.25
C LYS A 68 -1.38 -4.20 -7.79
N LYS A 69 -2.44 -3.68 -7.16
CA LYS A 69 -2.47 -3.28 -5.75
C LYS A 69 -3.19 -4.28 -4.85
N GLY A 70 -3.80 -5.33 -5.43
CA GLY A 70 -4.45 -6.43 -4.71
C GLY A 70 -5.60 -6.03 -3.78
N PRO A 71 -6.46 -5.03 -4.08
CA PRO A 71 -7.56 -4.69 -3.18
C PRO A 71 -8.59 -5.83 -3.09
N ASP A 72 -8.70 -6.67 -4.12
CA ASP A 72 -9.49 -7.91 -4.15
C ASP A 72 -8.97 -8.96 -3.17
N LEU A 73 -7.65 -9.07 -2.98
CA LEU A 73 -7.06 -9.98 -2.01
C LEU A 73 -7.41 -9.55 -0.58
N LEU A 74 -7.38 -8.24 -0.30
CA LEU A 74 -7.83 -7.73 0.99
C LEU A 74 -9.33 -8.00 1.18
N ALA A 75 -10.16 -7.73 0.16
CA ALA A 75 -11.60 -8.00 0.22
C ALA A 75 -11.92 -9.47 0.53
N GLN A 76 -11.19 -10.41 -0.09
CA GLN A 76 -11.32 -11.86 0.19
C GLN A 76 -10.91 -12.24 1.62
N ALA A 77 -9.97 -11.51 2.23
CA ALA A 77 -9.54 -11.75 3.61
C ALA A 77 -10.51 -11.18 4.66
N ILE A 78 -11.37 -10.20 4.31
CA ILE A 78 -12.27 -9.52 5.25
C ILE A 78 -13.15 -10.49 6.06
N PRO A 79 -13.84 -11.48 5.47
CA PRO A 79 -14.71 -12.38 6.24
C PRO A 79 -13.95 -13.14 7.34
N MET A 80 -12.74 -13.61 7.03
CA MET A 80 -11.88 -14.32 7.98
C MET A 80 -11.40 -13.38 9.10
N LEU A 81 -11.07 -12.12 8.76
CA LEU A 81 -10.63 -11.13 9.73
C LEU A 81 -11.79 -10.67 10.63
N LEU A 82 -12.99 -10.50 10.09
CA LEU A 82 -14.19 -10.16 10.86
C LEU A 82 -14.62 -11.31 11.79
N HIS A 83 -14.30 -12.56 11.47
CA HIS A 83 -14.53 -13.67 12.39
C HIS A 83 -13.72 -13.52 13.70
N HIS A 84 -12.46 -13.07 13.59
CA HIS A 84 -11.57 -12.89 14.75
C HIS A 84 -11.67 -11.50 15.38
N HIS A 85 -12.01 -10.50 14.58
CA HIS A 85 -12.13 -9.09 14.96
C HIS A 85 -13.43 -8.50 14.40
N PRO A 86 -14.59 -8.79 15.02
CA PRO A 86 -15.91 -8.41 14.49
C PRO A 86 -16.10 -6.91 14.25
N ASN A 87 -15.37 -6.08 15.00
CA ASN A 87 -15.48 -4.63 14.93
C ASN A 87 -14.39 -3.98 14.05
N ALA A 88 -13.55 -4.78 13.37
CA ALA A 88 -12.50 -4.25 12.51
C ALA A 88 -13.09 -3.41 11.37
N ARG A 89 -12.36 -2.34 11.01
CA ARG A 89 -12.71 -1.48 9.87
C ARG A 89 -11.68 -1.63 8.76
N PHE A 90 -12.18 -1.71 7.54
CA PHE A 90 -11.37 -1.81 6.32
C PHE A 90 -11.62 -0.57 5.46
N VAL A 91 -10.55 0.13 5.08
CA VAL A 91 -10.63 1.40 4.34
C VAL A 91 -9.84 1.28 3.04
N PHE A 92 -10.56 1.30 1.92
CA PHE A 92 -9.97 1.38 0.59
C PHE A 92 -9.91 2.84 0.16
N ALA A 93 -8.73 3.45 0.25
CA ALA A 93 -8.53 4.87 0.00
C ALA A 93 -7.90 5.11 -1.38
N GLY A 94 -8.74 5.34 -2.38
CA GLY A 94 -8.31 5.66 -3.74
C GLY A 94 -9.40 5.44 -4.77
N ASP A 95 -9.01 5.43 -6.04
CA ASP A 95 -9.91 5.20 -7.17
C ASP A 95 -9.26 4.28 -8.21
N GLY A 96 -10.07 3.71 -9.10
CA GLY A 96 -9.60 2.83 -10.16
C GLY A 96 -10.67 1.88 -10.69
N HIS A 97 -10.34 1.16 -11.76
CA HIS A 97 -11.29 0.29 -12.46
C HIS A 97 -11.82 -0.88 -11.62
N MET A 98 -11.16 -1.25 -10.53
CA MET A 98 -11.64 -2.29 -9.62
C MET A 98 -12.48 -1.75 -8.46
N ARG A 99 -12.84 -0.46 -8.46
CA ARG A 99 -13.62 0.12 -7.36
C ARG A 99 -14.95 -0.61 -7.09
N SER A 100 -15.57 -1.19 -8.11
CA SER A 100 -16.80 -1.99 -7.97
C SER A 100 -16.57 -3.42 -7.45
N HIS A 101 -15.31 -3.84 -7.27
CA HIS A 101 -14.92 -5.19 -6.84
C HIS A 101 -14.35 -5.19 -5.41
N CYS A 102 -14.53 -4.09 -4.67
CA CYS A 102 -14.05 -3.89 -3.31
C CYS A 102 -15.21 -3.56 -2.39
#